data_AF-A0A109FN10-F1
#
_entry.id   AF-A0A109FN10-F1
#
_cell.length_a   1.000
_cell.length_b   1.000
_cell.length_c   1.000
_cell.angle_alpha   90.00
_cell.angle_beta   90.00
_cell.angle_gamma   90.00
#
_symmetry.space_group_name_H-M   'P 1'
#
loop_
_entity.id
_entity.type
_entity.pdbx_description
1 polymer ?
#
loop_
_entity_poly.entity_id
_entity_poly.type
_entity_poly.pdbx_seq_one_letter_code
_entity_poly.pdbx_strand_id
1 'polypeptide(L)'
;MEDDSPWHDDEVYTADGAGNAAAPGAPTRIAQQEWNNLEQRYADAGYRDGITAGKNARLQAGFDQGFEFAAPYARQVGALRGIAASLLSLLTVPTANATKNAGHVLQAAFPPSDESSASKRDAVVAELRELVTALGRLDANKVLAPDEEAEAHAREHEDEGISEVLRERREMREMETLMSGLGGDGDGAGTKKELSGAEAVVECQRRLAQVLAVFGLESVLSPDRS
;
A
#
# COMPACT_ATOMS: atom_id res chain seq x y z
N MET A 1 -17.79 -43.26 -31.57
CA MET A 1 -18.14 -42.01 -30.87
C MET A 1 -19.28 -42.39 -29.95
N GLU A 2 -18.93 -42.74 -28.72
CA GLU A 2 -19.86 -43.06 -27.64
C GLU A 2 -20.35 -41.72 -27.06
N ASP A 3 -21.67 -41.54 -27.02
CA ASP A 3 -22.33 -40.35 -26.49
C ASP A 3 -22.69 -40.64 -25.03
N ASP A 4 -21.74 -40.38 -24.12
CA ASP A 4 -21.94 -40.43 -22.67
C ASP A 4 -22.74 -39.19 -22.21
N SER A 5 -24.02 -39.14 -22.58
CA SER A 5 -24.96 -38.18 -21.99
C SER A 5 -25.60 -38.80 -20.74
N PRO A 6 -25.28 -38.30 -19.51
CA PRO A 6 -25.81 -38.82 -18.24
C PRO A 6 -27.30 -38.48 -17.98
N TRP A 7 -28.05 -38.20 -19.04
CA TRP A 7 -29.46 -37.75 -18.99
C TRP A 7 -30.37 -38.61 -19.87
N HIS A 8 -30.02 -39.89 -20.10
CA HIS A 8 -30.80 -40.82 -20.93
C HIS A 8 -31.03 -42.18 -20.29
N ASP A 9 -31.25 -42.23 -18.98
CA ASP A 9 -31.77 -43.42 -18.30
C ASP A 9 -32.92 -43.01 -17.37
N ASP A 10 -34.08 -42.73 -17.95
CA ASP A 10 -35.37 -42.94 -17.29
C ASP A 10 -36.39 -43.27 -18.39
N GLU A 11 -36.16 -44.42 -19.05
CA GLU A 11 -37.22 -45.10 -19.79
C GLU A 11 -38.36 -45.41 -18.81
N VAL A 12 -39.46 -44.69 -18.98
CA VAL A 12 -40.70 -44.92 -18.24
C VAL A 12 -41.22 -46.31 -18.58
N TYR A 13 -40.99 -47.27 -17.68
CA TYR A 13 -41.64 -48.58 -17.70
C TYR A 13 -43.15 -48.38 -17.42
N THR A 14 -43.96 -48.13 -18.45
CA THR A 14 -45.41 -48.22 -18.33
C THR A 14 -45.83 -49.68 -18.39
N ALA A 15 -45.70 -50.39 -17.27
CA ALA A 15 -46.38 -51.66 -17.06
C ALA A 15 -47.68 -51.40 -16.30
N ASP A 16 -48.79 -51.64 -16.99
CA ASP A 16 -50.13 -51.96 -16.48
C ASP A 16 -50.69 -51.10 -15.34
N GLY A 17 -51.35 -50.03 -15.78
CA GLY A 17 -52.75 -49.68 -15.47
C GLY A 17 -53.50 -50.55 -14.45
N ALA A 18 -53.24 -50.37 -13.16
CA ALA A 18 -54.25 -50.44 -12.11
C ALA A 18 -53.75 -49.80 -10.81
N GLY A 19 -54.27 -48.60 -10.51
CA GLY A 19 -54.35 -48.10 -9.14
C GLY A 19 -53.09 -47.42 -8.61
N ASN A 20 -52.97 -46.11 -8.82
CA ASN A 20 -52.65 -45.26 -7.68
C ASN A 20 -53.32 -43.90 -7.85
N ALA A 21 -54.28 -43.62 -6.97
CA ALA A 21 -54.95 -42.33 -6.90
C ALA A 21 -53.90 -41.25 -6.65
N ALA A 22 -53.88 -40.21 -7.48
CA ALA A 22 -53.17 -38.98 -7.20
C ALA A 22 -53.63 -38.46 -5.83
N ALA A 23 -52.76 -38.56 -4.83
CA ALA A 23 -53.02 -38.03 -3.50
C ALA A 23 -53.22 -36.49 -3.62
N PRO A 24 -54.31 -35.92 -3.07
CA PRO A 24 -54.69 -34.51 -3.25
C PRO A 24 -53.84 -33.53 -2.42
N GLY A 25 -52.52 -33.74 -2.37
CA GLY A 25 -51.58 -32.92 -1.61
C GLY A 25 -50.11 -32.98 -2.07
N ALA A 26 -49.80 -33.70 -3.16
CA ALA A 26 -48.46 -33.79 -3.71
C ALA A 26 -47.87 -32.46 -4.23
N PRO A 27 -48.58 -31.65 -5.06
CA PRO A 27 -48.02 -30.38 -5.54
C PRO A 27 -47.79 -29.37 -4.41
N THR A 28 -48.63 -29.40 -3.37
CA THR A 28 -48.48 -28.56 -2.17
C THR A 28 -47.31 -28.99 -1.28
N ARG A 29 -47.00 -30.29 -1.19
CA ARG A 29 -45.83 -30.78 -0.43
C ARG A 29 -44.52 -30.46 -1.15
N ILE A 30 -44.47 -30.65 -2.47
CA ILE A 30 -43.30 -30.31 -3.28
C ILE A 30 -43.07 -28.79 -3.22
N ALA A 31 -44.13 -27.99 -3.41
CA ALA A 31 -44.03 -26.54 -3.26
C ALA A 31 -43.50 -26.13 -1.87
N GLN A 32 -44.00 -26.73 -0.79
CA GLN A 32 -43.51 -26.42 0.56
C GLN A 32 -42.03 -26.79 0.76
N GLN A 33 -41.58 -27.90 0.18
CA GLN A 33 -40.17 -28.28 0.21
C GLN A 33 -39.29 -27.31 -0.58
N GLU A 34 -39.74 -26.90 -1.77
CA GLU A 34 -39.07 -25.89 -2.58
C GLU A 34 -39.01 -24.53 -1.86
N TRP A 35 -40.10 -24.12 -1.20
CA TRP A 35 -40.14 -22.91 -0.37
C TRP A 35 -39.14 -22.96 0.78
N ASN A 36 -39.10 -24.07 1.52
CA ASN A 36 -38.16 -24.23 2.63
C ASN A 36 -36.70 -24.25 2.15
N ASN A 37 -36.43 -24.90 1.02
CA ASN A 37 -35.10 -24.91 0.41
C ASN A 37 -34.68 -23.51 -0.07
N LEU A 38 -35.62 -22.76 -0.63
CA LEU A 38 -35.39 -21.39 -1.08
C LEU A 38 -35.12 -20.46 0.11
N GLU A 39 -35.90 -20.59 1.18
CA GLU A 39 -35.71 -19.84 2.43
C GLU A 39 -34.35 -20.11 3.06
N GLN A 40 -33.93 -21.38 3.16
CA GLN A 40 -32.59 -21.75 3.65
C GLN A 40 -31.48 -21.13 2.80
N ARG A 41 -31.60 -21.18 1.47
CA ARG A 41 -30.62 -20.56 0.56
C ARG A 41 -30.54 -19.05 0.73
N TYR A 42 -31.67 -18.36 0.89
CA TYR A 42 -31.68 -16.92 1.14
C TYR A 42 -31.13 -16.56 2.52
N ALA A 43 -31.41 -17.36 3.54
CA ALA A 43 -30.85 -17.18 4.87
C ALA A 43 -29.32 -17.37 4.87
N ASP A 44 -28.82 -18.44 4.24
CA ASP A 44 -27.39 -18.73 4.13
C ASP A 44 -26.67 -17.68 3.26
N ALA A 45 -27.29 -17.27 2.15
CA ALA A 45 -26.76 -16.23 1.28
C ALA A 45 -26.71 -14.88 2.02
N GLY A 46 -27.78 -14.50 2.73
CA GLY A 46 -27.83 -13.27 3.51
C GLY A 46 -26.83 -13.25 4.67
N TYR A 47 -26.62 -14.39 5.34
CA TYR A 47 -25.59 -14.50 6.38
C TYR A 47 -24.17 -14.36 5.82
N ARG A 48 -23.88 -15.04 4.70
CA ARG A 48 -22.58 -14.93 4.01
C ARG A 48 -22.32 -13.51 3.50
N ASP A 49 -23.34 -12.89 2.91
CA ASP A 49 -23.27 -11.52 2.41
C ASP A 49 -23.09 -10.54 3.57
N GLY A 50 -23.81 -10.71 4.68
CA GLY A 50 -23.66 -9.91 5.90
C GLY A 50 -22.26 -10.00 6.52
N ILE A 51 -21.67 -11.20 6.60
CA ILE A 51 -20.28 -11.37 7.05
C ILE A 51 -19.31 -10.67 6.10
N THR A 52 -19.51 -10.83 4.80
CA THR A 52 -18.63 -10.23 3.78
C THR A 52 -18.71 -8.71 3.81
N ALA A 53 -19.93 -8.15 3.86
CA ALA A 53 -20.19 -6.74 3.98
C ALA A 53 -19.59 -6.15 5.27
N GLY A 54 -19.74 -6.83 6.41
CA GLY A 54 -19.15 -6.40 7.68
C GLY A 54 -17.62 -6.40 7.66
N LYS A 55 -16.99 -7.42 7.07
CA LYS A 55 -15.54 -7.49 6.89
C LYS A 55 -15.03 -6.36 5.99
N ASN A 56 -15.68 -6.16 4.85
CA ASN A 56 -15.32 -5.10 3.91
C ASN A 56 -15.51 -3.70 4.53
N ALA A 57 -16.56 -3.48 5.31
CA ALA A 57 -16.80 -2.21 5.98
C ALA A 57 -15.69 -1.88 7.00
N ARG A 58 -15.26 -2.85 7.82
CA ARG A 58 -14.11 -2.64 8.73
C ARG A 58 -12.80 -2.44 7.98
N LEU A 59 -12.55 -3.22 6.93
CA LEU A 59 -11.34 -3.10 6.13
C LEU A 59 -11.25 -1.74 5.46
N GLN A 60 -12.35 -1.28 4.87
CA GLN A 60 -12.41 0.02 4.20
C GLN A 60 -12.18 1.17 5.19
N ALA A 61 -12.78 1.12 6.37
CA ALA A 61 -12.55 2.13 7.41
C ALA A 61 -11.06 2.23 7.79
N GLY A 62 -10.38 1.09 7.96
CA GLY A 62 -8.95 1.07 8.24
C GLY A 62 -8.10 1.59 7.06
N PHE A 63 -8.49 1.25 5.82
CA PHE A 63 -7.84 1.80 4.63
C PHE A 63 -8.01 3.31 4.52
N ASP A 64 -9.22 3.83 4.72
CA ASP A 64 -9.52 5.26 4.63
C ASP A 64 -8.74 6.06 5.67
N GLN A 65 -8.64 5.54 6.90
CA GLN A 65 -7.81 6.13 7.97
C GLN A 65 -6.34 6.17 7.56
N GLY A 66 -5.78 5.05 7.10
CA GLY A 66 -4.38 5.01 6.63
C GLY A 66 -4.14 5.93 5.43
N PHE A 67 -5.10 6.02 4.52
CA PHE A 67 -5.04 6.88 3.34
C PHE A 67 -5.06 8.37 3.72
N GLU A 68 -5.88 8.78 4.70
CA GLU A 68 -5.94 10.16 5.18
C GLU A 68 -4.57 10.67 5.66
N PHE A 69 -3.81 9.82 6.38
CA PHE A 69 -2.46 10.16 6.84
C PHE A 69 -1.41 10.06 5.72
N ALA A 70 -1.45 9.02 4.89
CA ALA A 70 -0.41 8.76 3.89
C ALA A 70 -0.52 9.64 2.63
N ALA A 71 -1.74 9.93 2.16
CA ALA A 71 -1.98 10.65 0.91
C ALA A 71 -1.39 12.08 0.84
N PRO A 72 -1.61 12.97 1.82
CA PRO A 72 -1.03 14.32 1.76
C PRO A 72 0.50 14.25 1.78
N TYR A 73 1.06 13.33 2.56
CA TYR A 73 2.48 13.13 2.67
C TYR A 73 3.11 12.60 1.36
N ALA A 74 2.52 11.57 0.76
CA ALA A 74 2.95 11.04 -0.53
C ALA A 74 2.91 12.11 -1.64
N ARG A 75 1.91 13.00 -1.62
CA ARG A 75 1.84 14.14 -2.53
C ARG A 75 2.99 15.12 -2.32
N GLN A 76 3.33 15.46 -1.08
CA GLN A 76 4.43 16.37 -0.77
C GLN A 76 5.78 15.81 -1.23
N VAL A 77 6.11 14.57 -0.89
CA VAL A 77 7.36 13.92 -1.34
C VAL A 77 7.39 13.78 -2.86
N GLY A 78 6.27 13.39 -3.47
CA GLY A 78 6.12 13.29 -4.91
C GLY A 78 6.38 14.63 -5.61
N ALA A 79 5.84 15.73 -5.07
CA ALA A 79 6.08 17.07 -5.59
C ALA A 79 7.55 17.48 -5.49
N LEU A 80 8.18 17.29 -4.32
CA LEU A 80 9.61 17.59 -4.11
C LEU A 80 10.49 16.80 -5.09
N ARG A 81 10.20 15.51 -5.24
CA ARG A 81 10.93 14.62 -6.17
C ARG A 81 10.74 15.06 -7.62
N GLY A 82 9.51 15.43 -7.99
CA GLY A 82 9.17 15.91 -9.33
C GLY A 82 9.94 17.18 -9.68
N ILE A 83 9.96 18.17 -8.77
CA ILE A 83 10.70 19.42 -8.94
C ILE A 83 12.19 19.13 -9.08
N ALA A 84 12.79 18.39 -8.14
CA ALA A 84 14.22 18.06 -8.17
C ALA A 84 14.62 17.31 -9.45
N ALA A 85 13.83 16.32 -9.88
CA ALA A 85 14.08 15.56 -11.10
C ALA A 85 13.93 16.42 -12.38
N SER A 86 12.96 17.33 -12.40
CA SER A 86 12.77 18.25 -13.53
C SER A 86 13.95 19.22 -13.69
N LEU A 87 14.46 19.77 -12.59
CA LEU A 87 15.63 20.64 -12.59
C LEU A 87 16.89 19.87 -12.99
N LEU A 88 17.05 18.66 -12.47
CA LEU A 88 18.17 17.80 -12.82
C LEU A 88 18.15 17.47 -14.33
N SER A 89 17.00 17.10 -14.87
CA SER A 89 16.82 16.86 -16.31
C SER A 89 17.14 18.10 -17.13
N LEU A 90 16.67 19.28 -16.71
CA LEU A 90 16.95 20.55 -17.35
C LEU A 90 18.46 20.88 -17.41
N LEU A 91 19.21 20.54 -16.37
CA LEU A 91 20.65 20.80 -16.28
C LEU A 91 21.52 19.72 -16.93
N THR A 92 21.05 18.48 -17.04
CA THR A 92 21.84 17.35 -17.55
C THR A 92 21.49 16.95 -18.98
N VAL A 93 20.25 17.20 -19.41
CA VAL A 93 19.76 16.86 -20.75
C VAL A 93 19.27 18.15 -21.42
N PRO A 94 20.11 18.80 -22.25
CA PRO A 94 19.69 19.96 -23.02
C PRO A 94 18.71 19.52 -24.10
N THR A 95 17.41 19.61 -23.84
CA THR A 95 16.40 19.43 -24.89
C THR A 95 16.19 20.75 -25.65
N ALA A 96 15.93 20.68 -26.95
CA ALA A 96 15.69 21.87 -27.76
C ALA A 96 14.49 22.72 -27.30
N ASN A 97 13.56 22.14 -26.56
CA ASN A 97 12.42 22.85 -25.96
C ASN A 97 12.76 23.46 -24.60
N ALA A 98 13.57 22.76 -23.80
CA ALA A 98 14.08 23.26 -22.53
C ALA A 98 14.96 24.51 -22.71
N THR A 99 15.84 24.52 -23.71
CA THR A 99 16.69 25.68 -24.00
C THR A 99 15.89 26.88 -24.51
N LYS A 100 14.79 26.66 -25.24
CA LYS A 100 13.88 27.74 -25.68
C LYS A 100 13.09 28.34 -24.53
N ASN A 101 12.52 27.50 -23.66
CA ASN A 101 11.60 27.96 -22.63
C ASN A 101 12.31 28.41 -21.35
N ALA A 102 13.37 27.70 -20.95
CA ALA A 102 14.10 27.95 -19.70
C ALA A 102 15.53 28.45 -19.91
N GLY A 103 15.98 28.64 -21.16
CA GLY A 103 17.35 29.09 -21.45
C GLY A 103 17.71 30.43 -20.81
N HIS A 104 16.77 31.36 -20.75
CA HIS A 104 16.99 32.66 -20.11
C HIS A 104 17.21 32.55 -18.59
N VAL A 105 16.45 31.70 -17.89
CA VAL A 105 16.62 31.45 -16.45
C VAL A 105 17.94 30.74 -16.18
N LEU A 106 18.29 29.75 -17.00
CA LEU A 106 19.55 29.02 -16.87
C LEU A 106 20.75 29.93 -17.15
N GLN A 107 20.66 30.84 -18.12
CA GLN A 107 21.73 31.79 -18.45
C GLN A 107 21.87 32.88 -17.39
N ALA A 108 20.77 33.31 -16.77
CA ALA A 108 20.79 34.22 -15.63
C ALA A 108 21.42 33.57 -14.39
N ALA A 109 21.09 32.30 -14.12
CA ALA A 109 21.65 31.54 -13.02
C ALA A 109 23.14 31.16 -13.25
N PHE A 110 23.50 30.82 -14.49
CA PHE A 110 24.84 30.37 -14.87
C PHE A 110 25.31 31.08 -16.15
N PRO A 111 25.91 32.28 -16.02
CA PRO A 111 26.43 33.01 -17.17
C PRO A 111 27.63 32.27 -17.80
N PRO A 112 27.67 32.06 -19.13
CA PRO A 112 28.71 31.26 -19.78
C PRO A 112 30.10 31.92 -19.81
N SER A 113 30.20 33.18 -19.38
CA SER A 113 31.45 33.97 -19.38
C SER A 113 32.31 33.79 -18.12
N ASP A 114 31.88 33.01 -17.14
CA ASP A 114 32.54 32.85 -15.85
C ASP A 114 32.86 31.37 -15.59
N GLU A 115 34.13 30.98 -15.50
CA GLU A 115 34.50 29.59 -15.16
C GLU A 115 33.96 29.16 -13.78
N SER A 116 33.72 30.12 -12.87
CA SER A 116 33.06 29.87 -11.60
C SER A 116 31.62 29.39 -11.78
N SER A 117 30.92 29.79 -12.86
CA SER A 117 29.54 29.40 -13.11
C SER A 117 29.41 27.93 -13.53
N ALA A 118 30.40 27.39 -14.25
CA ALA A 118 30.45 25.97 -14.61
C ALA A 118 30.62 25.09 -13.36
N SER A 119 31.55 25.45 -12.48
CA SER A 119 31.74 24.73 -11.20
C SER A 119 30.51 24.83 -10.29
N LYS A 120 29.85 26.00 -10.23
CA LYS A 120 28.58 26.17 -9.50
C LYS A 120 27.47 25.30 -10.08
N ARG A 121 27.35 25.21 -11.41
CA ARG A 121 26.38 24.34 -12.08
C ARG A 121 26.60 22.88 -11.71
N ASP A 122 27.85 22.42 -11.74
CA ASP A 122 28.19 21.04 -11.38
C ASP A 122 27.88 20.72 -9.91
N ALA A 123 28.13 21.68 -9.00
CA ALA A 123 27.75 21.55 -7.60
C ALA A 123 26.23 21.44 -7.42
N VAL A 124 25.44 22.25 -8.14
CA VAL A 124 23.98 22.18 -8.12
C VAL A 124 23.46 20.85 -8.69
N VAL A 125 24.09 20.34 -9.76
CA VAL A 125 23.74 19.03 -10.33
C VAL A 125 24.04 17.90 -9.34
N ALA A 126 25.17 17.96 -8.63
CA ALA A 126 25.50 16.98 -7.60
C ALA A 126 24.49 17.01 -6.45
N GLU A 127 24.13 18.20 -5.97
CA GLU A 127 23.14 18.38 -4.91
C GLU A 127 21.75 17.86 -5.32
N LEU A 128 21.30 18.13 -6.54
CA LEU A 128 20.03 17.61 -7.06
C LEU A 128 20.02 16.08 -7.16
N ARG A 129 21.13 15.45 -7.55
CA ARG A 129 21.25 13.98 -7.56
C ARG A 129 21.17 13.39 -6.16
N GLU A 130 21.82 14.02 -5.20
CA GLU A 130 21.75 13.60 -3.80
C GLU A 130 20.33 13.80 -3.25
N LEU A 131 19.66 14.90 -3.57
CA LEU A 131 18.26 15.13 -3.18
C LEU A 131 17.29 14.11 -3.76
N VAL A 132 17.40 13.79 -5.05
CA VAL A 132 16.56 12.74 -5.67
C VAL A 132 16.80 11.38 -5.01
N THR A 133 18.05 11.09 -4.66
CA THR A 133 18.42 9.84 -3.96
C THR A 133 17.88 9.82 -2.53
N ALA A 134 18.03 10.93 -1.79
CA ALA A 134 17.52 11.08 -0.43
C ALA A 134 15.99 10.96 -0.39
N LEU A 135 15.28 11.69 -1.27
CA LEU A 135 13.82 11.59 -1.43
C LEU A 135 13.36 10.21 -1.88
N GLY A 136 14.21 9.45 -2.58
CA GLY A 136 13.92 8.06 -2.97
C GLY A 136 14.11 7.04 -1.84
N ARG A 137 14.87 7.37 -0.80
CA ARG A 137 15.04 6.53 0.39
C ARG A 137 13.95 6.78 1.45
N LEU A 138 13.18 7.86 1.31
CA LEU A 138 12.01 8.15 2.15
C LEU A 138 10.86 7.25 1.72
N ASP A 139 10.85 6.02 2.22
CA ASP A 139 9.74 5.08 2.06
C ASP A 139 8.61 5.40 3.06
N ALA A 140 7.36 5.04 2.73
CA ALA A 140 6.17 5.35 3.53
C ALA A 140 6.30 4.87 4.99
N ASN A 141 6.90 3.70 5.18
CA ASN A 141 7.12 3.08 6.49
C ASN A 141 8.17 3.79 7.36
N LYS A 142 9.00 4.67 6.77
CA LYS A 142 10.04 5.40 7.50
C LYS A 142 9.64 6.82 7.91
N VAL A 143 8.45 7.25 7.48
CA VAL A 143 8.03 8.65 7.64
C VAL A 143 6.71 8.81 8.37
N LEU A 144 5.78 7.89 8.19
CA LEU A 144 4.62 7.84 9.08
C LEU A 144 5.10 7.43 10.47
N ALA A 145 4.53 8.07 11.50
CA ALA A 145 4.76 7.64 12.87
C ALA A 145 4.37 6.16 13.01
N PRO A 146 5.11 5.36 13.79
CA PRO A 146 4.66 4.01 14.12
C PRO A 146 3.26 4.11 14.72
N ASP A 147 2.34 3.29 14.21
CA ASP A 147 0.98 3.22 14.73
C ASP A 147 1.03 2.39 16.03
N GLU A 148 1.28 3.08 17.15
CA GLU A 148 1.43 2.46 18.47
C GLU A 148 0.15 1.70 18.90
N GLU A 149 -1.03 2.11 18.41
CA GLU A 149 -2.31 1.46 18.69
C GLU A 149 -2.44 0.16 17.87
N ALA A 150 -2.06 0.17 16.59
CA ALA A 150 -2.00 -1.04 15.78
C ALA A 150 -0.92 -2.01 16.29
N GLU A 151 0.24 -1.52 16.73
CA GLU A 151 1.30 -2.34 17.34
C GLU A 151 0.91 -2.91 18.70
N ALA A 152 0.15 -2.16 19.51
CA ALA A 152 -0.40 -2.63 20.78
C ALA A 152 -1.47 -3.69 20.54
N HIS A 153 -2.43 -3.45 19.63
CA HIS A 153 -3.45 -4.43 19.26
C HIS A 153 -2.84 -5.69 18.63
N ALA A 154 -1.81 -5.56 17.79
CA ALA A 154 -1.09 -6.71 17.25
C ALA A 154 -0.37 -7.51 18.35
N ARG A 155 0.18 -6.85 19.37
CA ARG A 155 0.78 -7.48 20.56
C ARG A 155 -0.27 -8.16 21.44
N GLU A 156 -1.44 -7.55 21.62
CA GLU A 156 -2.53 -8.08 22.43
C GLU A 156 -3.22 -9.29 21.78
N HIS A 157 -3.30 -9.31 20.44
CA HIS A 157 -3.91 -10.38 19.66
C HIS A 157 -2.90 -11.37 19.05
N GLU A 158 -1.62 -11.30 19.41
CA GLU A 158 -0.60 -12.24 18.88
C GLU A 158 -0.93 -13.70 19.25
N ASP A 159 -1.63 -13.91 20.38
CA ASP A 159 -2.02 -15.22 20.90
C ASP A 159 -3.47 -15.64 20.57
N GLU A 160 -4.30 -14.75 20.02
CA GLU A 160 -5.69 -15.08 19.69
C GLU A 160 -5.79 -15.89 18.40
N GLY A 161 -5.88 -17.22 18.55
CA GLY A 161 -6.05 -18.16 17.43
C GLY A 161 -4.87 -19.11 17.22
N ILE A 162 -3.81 -18.99 18.01
CA ILE A 162 -2.72 -19.97 18.06
C ILE A 162 -3.21 -21.14 18.93
N SER A 163 -3.29 -22.35 18.34
CA SER A 163 -3.52 -23.59 19.11
C SER A 163 -2.55 -23.65 20.29
N GLU A 164 -3.01 -24.08 21.47
CA GLU A 164 -2.22 -24.18 22.70
C GLU A 164 -0.86 -24.89 22.47
N VAL A 165 -0.86 -25.88 21.56
CA VAL A 165 0.33 -26.63 21.10
C VAL A 165 1.37 -25.77 20.37
N LEU A 166 0.91 -24.80 19.58
CA LEU A 166 1.79 -23.86 18.86
C LEU A 166 2.35 -22.78 19.79
N ARG A 167 1.60 -22.42 20.85
CA ARG A 167 2.06 -21.53 21.92
C ARG A 167 3.21 -22.17 22.69
N GLU A 168 3.03 -23.42 23.15
CA GLU A 168 4.09 -24.20 23.82
C GLU A 168 5.35 -24.40 22.93
N ARG A 169 5.17 -24.63 21.63
CA ARG A 169 6.29 -24.79 20.69
C ARG A 169 7.02 -23.48 20.37
N ARG A 170 6.38 -22.33 20.57
CA ARG A 170 7.02 -21.01 20.46
C ARG A 170 7.83 -20.72 21.72
N GLU A 171 7.25 -20.94 22.90
CA GLU A 171 7.90 -20.77 24.20
C GLU A 171 9.19 -21.62 24.32
N MET A 172 9.17 -22.86 23.83
CA MET A 172 10.35 -23.73 23.83
C MET A 172 11.50 -23.20 22.94
N ARG A 173 11.16 -22.57 21.81
CA ARG A 173 12.14 -21.98 20.87
C ARG A 173 12.70 -20.65 21.38
N GLU A 174 11.88 -19.86 22.06
CA GLU A 174 12.33 -18.63 22.72
C GLU A 174 13.28 -18.97 23.88
N MET A 175 12.97 -20.00 24.66
CA MET A 175 13.85 -20.49 25.72
C MET A 175 15.19 -20.98 25.16
N GLU A 176 15.20 -21.69 24.03
CA GLU A 176 16.41 -22.14 23.33
C GLU A 176 17.25 -20.95 22.82
N THR A 177 16.60 -19.90 22.32
CA THR A 177 17.26 -18.67 21.83
C THR A 177 17.88 -17.87 22.98
N LEU A 178 17.18 -17.75 24.12
CA LEU A 178 17.68 -17.09 25.33
C LEU A 178 18.88 -17.85 25.93
N MET A 179 18.85 -19.18 25.89
CA MET A 179 19.95 -20.03 26.35
C MET A 179 21.15 -20.00 25.39
N SER A 180 20.90 -19.80 24.09
CA SER A 180 21.93 -19.63 23.06
C SER A 180 22.58 -18.24 23.09
N GLY A 181 21.83 -17.18 23.39
CA GLY A 181 22.30 -15.80 23.48
C GLY A 181 23.23 -15.53 24.68
N LEU A 182 23.26 -16.41 25.68
CA LEU A 182 24.18 -16.31 26.82
C LEU A 182 25.62 -16.78 26.47
N GLY A 183 25.84 -17.29 25.26
CA GLY A 183 27.08 -17.94 24.84
C GLY A 183 27.91 -17.24 23.76
N GLY A 184 27.54 -16.05 23.27
CA GLY A 184 28.24 -15.46 22.13
C GLY A 184 28.07 -13.96 21.94
N ASP A 185 29.19 -13.26 22.11
CA ASP A 185 29.66 -12.04 21.44
C ASP A 185 28.64 -10.92 21.12
N GLY A 186 28.88 -9.78 21.77
CA GLY A 186 28.21 -8.53 21.46
C GLY A 186 28.60 -8.01 20.09
N ASP A 187 27.60 -7.69 19.28
CA ASP A 187 27.76 -6.85 18.10
C ASP A 187 27.12 -5.49 18.38
N GLY A 188 28.00 -4.48 18.53
CA GLY A 188 27.64 -3.08 18.69
C GLY A 188 27.22 -2.50 17.35
N ALA A 189 25.97 -2.74 16.94
CA ALA A 189 25.36 -2.00 15.85
C ALA A 189 25.08 -0.57 16.33
N GLY A 190 26.00 0.35 16.01
CA GLY A 190 25.83 1.78 16.21
C GLY A 190 24.54 2.25 15.55
N THR A 191 23.53 2.51 16.37
CA THR A 191 22.26 3.14 15.99
C THR A 191 22.56 4.55 15.51
N LYS A 192 22.81 4.70 14.20
CA LYS A 192 22.60 5.98 13.54
C LYS A 192 21.15 6.33 13.81
N LYS A 193 20.93 7.35 14.64
CA LYS A 193 19.60 7.92 14.91
C LYS A 193 18.98 8.26 13.57
N GLU A 194 18.14 7.37 13.04
CA GLU A 194 17.37 7.65 11.83
C GLU A 194 16.50 8.86 12.20
N LEU A 195 16.78 10.00 11.56
CA LEU A 195 15.94 11.19 11.67
C LEU A 195 14.51 10.75 11.38
N SER A 196 13.56 11.20 12.20
CA SER A 196 12.15 10.92 11.94
C SER A 196 11.85 11.34 10.49
N GLY A 197 11.14 10.52 9.71
CA GLY A 197 11.01 10.82 8.28
C GLY A 197 10.39 12.19 8.01
N ALA A 198 9.59 12.73 8.94
CA ALA A 198 9.10 14.11 8.88
C ALA A 198 10.23 15.15 8.92
N GLU A 199 11.22 14.97 9.80
CA GLU A 199 12.41 15.84 9.88
C GLU A 199 13.25 15.73 8.60
N ALA A 200 13.39 14.52 8.06
CA ALA A 200 14.13 14.29 6.82
C ALA A 200 13.48 14.99 5.61
N VAL A 201 12.15 15.09 5.58
CA VAL A 201 11.41 15.80 4.53
C VAL A 201 11.59 17.30 4.63
N VAL A 202 11.48 17.85 5.84
CA VAL A 202 11.73 19.28 6.09
C VAL A 202 13.14 19.66 5.68
N GLU A 203 14.12 18.80 5.98
CA GLU A 203 15.51 19.01 5.56
C GLU A 203 15.66 18.94 4.04
N CYS A 204 15.04 17.97 3.37
CA CYS A 204 15.04 17.91 1.90
C CYS A 204 14.35 19.13 1.26
N GLN A 205 13.26 19.60 1.85
CA GLN A 205 12.55 20.80 1.41
C GLN A 205 13.42 22.05 1.55
N ARG A 206 14.11 22.20 2.69
CA ARG A 206 15.04 23.31 2.95
C ARG A 206 16.19 23.32 1.93
N ARG A 207 16.79 22.16 1.68
CA ARG A 207 17.87 22.01 0.69
C ARG A 207 17.38 22.32 -0.73
N LEU A 208 16.20 21.85 -1.12
CA LEU A 208 15.62 22.16 -2.43
C LEU A 208 15.30 23.65 -2.58
N ALA A 209 14.86 24.32 -1.51
CA ALA A 209 14.64 25.76 -1.51
C ALA A 209 15.93 26.55 -1.77
N GLN A 210 17.05 26.11 -1.19
CA GLN A 210 18.37 26.71 -1.45
C GLN A 210 18.79 26.55 -2.91
N VAL A 211 18.49 25.41 -3.53
CA VAL A 211 18.74 25.21 -4.96
C VAL A 211 17.83 26.09 -5.81
N LEU A 212 16.55 26.21 -5.48
CA LEU A 212 15.60 27.07 -6.20
C LEU A 212 15.94 28.57 -6.10
N ALA A 213 16.54 29.01 -4.99
CA ALA A 213 17.01 30.39 -4.83
C ALA A 213 18.05 30.78 -5.90
N VAL A 214 18.90 29.83 -6.33
CA VAL A 214 19.86 30.04 -7.43
C VAL A 214 19.15 30.40 -8.74
N PHE A 215 17.93 29.91 -8.94
CA PHE A 215 17.11 30.16 -10.12
C PHE A 215 16.09 31.31 -9.92
N GLY A 216 16.02 31.91 -8.72
CA GLY A 216 15.00 32.90 -8.38
C GLY A 216 13.58 32.33 -8.26
N LEU A 217 13.44 31.04 -7.98
CA LEU A 217 12.16 30.29 -7.96
C LEU A 217 11.67 29.97 -6.53
N GLU A 218 11.93 30.84 -5.57
CA GLU A 218 11.67 30.60 -4.15
C GLU A 218 10.18 30.41 -3.81
N SER A 219 9.28 30.99 -4.61
CA SER A 219 7.82 30.90 -4.41
C SER A 219 7.24 29.51 -4.74
N VAL A 220 7.97 28.65 -5.45
CA VAL A 220 7.47 27.35 -5.92
C VAL A 220 7.27 26.33 -4.78
N LEU A 221 8.03 26.48 -3.69
CA LEU A 221 7.95 25.62 -2.51
C LEU A 221 7.07 26.17 -1.38
N SER A 222 6.64 27.42 -1.50
CA SER A 222 5.72 27.99 -0.52
C SER A 222 4.35 27.35 -0.74
N PRO A 223 3.71 26.79 0.28
CA PRO A 223 2.33 26.34 0.17
C PRO A 223 1.46 27.59 0.04
N ASP A 224 1.20 28.02 -1.20
CA ASP A 224 0.21 29.05 -1.42
C ASP A 224 -1.16 28.46 -1.04
N ARG A 225 -1.83 29.19 -0.15
CA ARG A 225 -3.14 28.86 0.42
C ARG A 225 -4.17 28.78 -0.69
N SER A 226 -4.93 27.69 -0.74
CA SER A 226 -6.35 27.74 -1.06
C SER A 226 -7.10 26.62 -0.39
#